data_AF-A0A8J4TI12-F1
#
_entry.id   AF-A0A8J4TI12-F1
#
_cell.length_a   1.000
_cell.length_b   1.000
_cell.length_c   1.000
_cell.angle_alpha   90.00
_cell.angle_beta   90.00
_cell.angle_gamma   90.00
#
_symmetry.space_group_name_H-M   'P 1'
#
loop_
_entity.id
_entity.type
_entity.pdbx_description
1 polymer ?
#
loop_
_entity_poly.entity_id
_entity_poly.type
_entity_poly.pdbx_seq_one_letter_code
_entity_poly.pdbx_strand_id
1 'polypeptide(L)'
;TCISRCALRQSVSTRTFSSSLPVNQSVPPSLWKLGRLNHVAIAVPDLEKATALYRDVLGAQVSATVPLPEHGVYTVFVELGNTKLELLHPLGETSPIAGFLQKNKAGGMHHICIE
;
A
#
# COMPACT_ATOMS: atom_id res chain seq x y z
N THR A 1 6.35 48.54 38.86
CA THR A 1 5.41 48.58 40.00
C THR A 1 4.31 47.57 39.75
N CYS A 2 4.18 46.58 40.65
CA CYS A 2 3.04 45.66 40.90
C CYS A 2 2.44 44.87 39.71
N ILE A 3 2.75 43.58 39.54
CA ILE A 3 2.15 42.40 40.22
C ILE A 3 0.62 42.33 40.06
N SER A 4 0.12 41.35 39.31
CA SER A 4 -0.79 40.35 39.90
C SER A 4 -0.91 39.09 39.03
N ARG A 5 -0.90 37.96 39.73
CA ARG A 5 -1.00 36.58 39.26
C ARG A 5 -2.45 36.28 38.87
N CYS A 6 -2.65 35.48 37.83
CA CYS A 6 -3.74 34.52 37.84
C CYS A 6 -3.33 33.26 37.09
N ALA A 7 -2.97 32.25 37.86
CA ALA A 7 -2.74 30.89 37.39
C ALA A 7 -4.09 30.22 37.14
N LEU A 8 -4.35 29.78 35.92
CA LEU A 8 -5.45 28.87 35.61
C LEU A 8 -4.93 27.77 34.68
N ARG A 9 -4.40 26.75 35.36
CA ARG A 9 -4.53 25.31 35.09
C ARG A 9 -4.56 24.89 33.62
N GLN A 10 -3.42 24.34 33.19
CA GLN A 10 -3.36 23.31 32.16
C GLN A 10 -4.29 22.15 32.55
N SER A 11 -5.35 21.91 31.78
CA SER A 11 -5.98 20.60 31.71
C SER A 11 -5.38 19.85 30.52
N VAL A 12 -4.21 19.24 30.74
CA VAL A 12 -3.76 18.15 29.88
C VAL A 12 -4.78 17.03 30.08
N SER A 13 -5.73 16.89 29.16
CA SER A 13 -6.57 15.71 29.07
C SER A 13 -5.67 14.57 28.57
N THR A 14 -4.96 13.94 29.51
CA THR A 14 -4.34 12.64 29.30
C THR A 14 -5.43 11.69 28.84
N ARG A 15 -5.43 11.34 27.55
CA ARG A 15 -6.19 10.19 27.05
C ARG A 15 -5.63 8.97 27.77
N THR A 16 -6.33 8.53 28.80
CA THR A 16 -6.11 7.24 29.43
C THR A 16 -6.27 6.19 28.33
N PHE A 17 -5.19 5.50 27.96
CA PHE A 17 -5.29 4.31 27.14
C PHE A 17 -6.16 3.31 27.91
N SER A 18 -7.38 3.07 27.43
CA SER A 18 -8.25 2.03 27.93
C SER A 18 -7.58 0.68 27.68
N SER A 19 -6.97 0.13 28.72
CA SER A 19 -6.44 -1.23 28.77
C SER A 19 -7.59 -2.23 28.85
N SER A 20 -8.27 -2.46 27.74
CA SER A 20 -9.24 -3.55 27.61
C SER A 20 -8.66 -4.66 26.76
N LEU A 21 -7.99 -5.60 27.47
CA LEU A 21 -7.62 -7.00 27.20
C LEU A 21 -7.10 -7.41 25.80
N PRO A 22 -5.99 -8.18 25.72
CA PRO A 22 -5.62 -8.84 24.48
C PRO A 22 -6.73 -9.82 24.12
N VAL A 23 -7.26 -9.73 22.90
CA VAL A 23 -8.13 -10.75 22.33
C VAL A 23 -7.30 -12.03 22.20
N ASN A 24 -7.29 -12.85 23.24
CA ASN A 24 -6.85 -14.23 23.19
C ASN A 24 -7.96 -15.04 22.52
N GLN A 25 -8.09 -14.89 21.20
CA GLN A 25 -8.83 -15.85 20.41
C GLN A 25 -7.85 -16.94 20.01
N SER A 26 -7.90 -18.04 20.75
CA SER A 26 -7.29 -19.31 20.41
C SER A 26 -7.96 -19.88 19.15
N VAL A 27 -7.60 -19.33 18.00
CA VAL A 27 -7.84 -19.95 16.71
C VAL A 27 -6.88 -21.15 16.62
N PRO A 28 -7.36 -22.38 16.36
CA PRO A 28 -6.47 -23.51 16.18
C PRO A 28 -5.44 -23.19 15.09
N PRO A 29 -4.13 -23.42 15.30
CA PRO A 29 -3.08 -23.03 14.35
C PRO A 29 -3.20 -23.70 12.97
N SER A 30 -4.12 -24.65 12.82
CA SER A 30 -4.36 -25.44 11.62
C SER A 30 -5.66 -25.11 10.86
N LEU A 31 -6.51 -24.19 11.33
CA LEU A 31 -7.81 -23.92 10.69
C LEU A 31 -7.81 -22.69 9.76
N TRP A 32 -6.83 -21.81 9.89
CA TRP A 32 -6.64 -20.66 8.99
C TRP A 32 -5.17 -20.61 8.57
N LYS A 33 -4.83 -21.25 7.44
CA LYS A 33 -3.51 -21.17 6.81
C LYS A 33 -3.40 -19.92 5.93
N LEU A 34 -3.77 -18.76 6.46
CA LEU A 34 -3.60 -17.52 5.73
C LEU A 34 -2.12 -17.11 5.82
N GLY A 35 -1.46 -16.96 4.68
CA GLY A 35 -0.05 -16.61 4.61
C GLY A 35 0.22 -15.11 4.75
N ARG A 36 1.42 -14.68 4.35
CA ARG A 36 1.82 -13.27 4.35
C ARG A 36 1.28 -12.52 3.13
N LEU A 37 1.31 -11.20 3.19
CA LEU A 37 1.06 -10.34 2.04
C LEU A 37 2.20 -10.52 1.01
N ASN A 38 1.86 -11.07 -0.15
CA ASN A 38 2.81 -11.27 -1.23
C ASN A 38 3.10 -9.95 -1.95
N HIS A 39 2.05 -9.29 -2.43
CA HIS A 39 2.16 -7.99 -3.09
C HIS A 39 0.86 -7.17 -3.04
N VAL A 40 1.01 -5.87 -3.30
CA VAL A 40 -0.09 -4.95 -3.60
C VAL A 40 0.03 -4.51 -5.05
N ALA A 41 -0.99 -4.77 -5.85
CA ALA A 41 -1.01 -4.40 -7.25
C ALA A 41 -1.62 -3.00 -7.43
N ILE A 42 -0.91 -2.15 -8.17
CA ILE A 42 -1.30 -0.77 -8.48
C ILE A 42 -1.37 -0.65 -9.99
N ALA A 43 -2.55 -0.39 -10.53
CA ALA A 43 -2.71 -0.09 -11.94
C ALA A 43 -2.26 1.36 -12.20
N VAL A 44 -1.34 1.55 -13.14
CA VAL A 44 -0.75 2.85 -13.45
C VAL A 44 -0.97 3.22 -14.92
N PRO A 45 -1.33 4.49 -15.22
CA PRO A 45 -1.54 4.94 -16.59
C PRO A 45 -0.25 5.11 -17.37
N ASP A 46 0.89 5.24 -16.68
CA ASP A 46 2.21 5.38 -17.28
C ASP A 46 3.23 4.65 -16.40
N LEU A 47 3.75 3.53 -16.92
CA LEU A 47 4.63 2.64 -16.17
C LEU A 47 6.00 3.26 -15.91
N GLU A 48 6.52 4.03 -16.86
CA GLU A 48 7.84 4.66 -16.77
C GLU A 48 7.83 5.76 -15.72
N LYS A 49 6.80 6.63 -15.73
CA LYS A 49 6.64 7.68 -14.71
C LYS A 49 6.43 7.10 -13.33
N ALA A 50 5.61 6.05 -13.21
CA ALA A 50 5.39 5.39 -11.93
C ALA A 50 6.69 4.76 -11.42
N THR A 51 7.43 4.07 -12.28
CA THR A 51 8.73 3.47 -11.96
C THR A 51 9.75 4.52 -11.50
N ALA A 52 9.85 5.63 -12.23
CA ALA A 52 10.73 6.75 -11.87
C ALA A 52 10.35 7.38 -10.53
N LEU A 53 9.05 7.49 -10.21
CA LEU A 53 8.61 7.98 -8.89
C LEU A 53 9.16 7.10 -7.76
N TYR A 54 8.98 5.78 -7.85
CA TYR A 54 9.43 4.88 -6.80
C TYR A 54 10.96 4.80 -6.73
N ARG A 55 11.65 4.78 -7.88
CA ARG A 55 13.11 4.68 -7.95
C ARG A 55 13.81 5.99 -7.57
N ASP A 56 13.46 7.09 -8.23
CA ASP A 56 14.23 8.34 -8.21
C ASP A 56 13.78 9.29 -7.10
N VAL A 57 12.49 9.32 -6.76
CA VAL A 57 11.95 10.21 -5.74
C VAL A 57 11.91 9.54 -4.38
N LEU A 58 11.43 8.29 -4.34
CA LEU A 58 11.29 7.54 -3.08
C LEU A 58 12.51 6.67 -2.75
N GLY A 59 13.44 6.49 -3.68
CA GLY A 59 14.68 5.74 -3.45
C GLY A 59 14.49 4.24 -3.27
N ALA A 60 13.38 3.68 -3.76
CA ALA A 60 13.10 2.24 -3.68
C ALA A 60 13.88 1.46 -4.75
N GLN A 61 14.15 0.19 -4.47
CA GLN A 61 14.69 -0.73 -5.46
C GLN A 61 13.56 -1.16 -6.40
N VAL A 62 13.75 -0.99 -7.70
CA VAL A 62 12.73 -1.28 -8.72
C VAL A 62 13.31 -2.21 -9.79
N SER A 63 12.54 -3.24 -10.16
CA SER A 63 12.93 -4.18 -11.21
C SER A 63 12.81 -3.57 -12.61
N ALA A 64 13.37 -4.25 -13.60
CA ALA A 64 13.06 -3.96 -14.99
C ALA A 64 11.58 -4.26 -15.30
N THR A 65 11.06 -3.62 -16.35
CA THR A 65 9.74 -3.90 -16.91
C THR A 65 9.70 -5.30 -17.52
N VAL A 66 8.73 -6.10 -17.12
CA VAL A 66 8.50 -7.45 -17.64
C VAL A 66 7.17 -7.48 -18.39
N PRO A 67 7.15 -7.79 -19.70
CA PRO A 67 5.91 -8.06 -20.40
C PRO A 67 5.33 -9.42 -19.99
N LEU A 68 4.04 -9.46 -19.67
CA LEU A 68 3.28 -10.70 -19.44
C LEU A 68 2.09 -10.75 -20.42
N PRO A 69 2.34 -11.18 -21.68
CA PRO A 69 1.31 -11.20 -22.72
C PRO A 69 0.11 -12.08 -22.37
N GLU A 70 0.32 -13.21 -21.68
CA GLU A 70 -0.74 -14.12 -21.26
C GLU A 70 -1.74 -13.47 -20.29
N HIS A 71 -1.28 -12.50 -19.52
CA HIS A 71 -2.10 -11.71 -18.59
C HIS A 71 -2.50 -10.34 -19.16
N GLY A 72 -2.00 -9.99 -20.35
CA GLY A 72 -2.27 -8.70 -20.99
C GLY A 72 -1.76 -7.52 -20.17
N VAL A 73 -0.64 -7.66 -19.45
CA VAL A 73 -0.06 -6.57 -18.65
C VAL A 73 1.46 -6.50 -18.77
N TYR A 74 2.00 -5.30 -18.65
CA TYR A 74 3.38 -5.06 -18.23
C TYR A 74 3.42 -4.94 -16.71
N THR A 75 4.43 -5.54 -16.10
CA THR A 75 4.64 -5.47 -14.65
C THR A 75 6.02 -4.92 -14.31
N VAL A 76 6.09 -4.16 -13.22
CA VAL A 76 7.33 -3.71 -12.58
C VAL A 76 7.18 -3.95 -11.08
N PHE A 77 8.21 -4.52 -10.46
CA PHE A 77 8.23 -4.79 -9.03
C PHE A 77 9.02 -3.74 -8.28
N VAL A 78 8.41 -3.16 -7.25
CA VAL A 78 9.08 -2.30 -6.27
C VAL A 78 9.31 -3.10 -5.00
N GLU A 79 10.56 -3.22 -4.57
CA GLU A 79 10.93 -4.01 -3.40
C GLU A 79 10.95 -3.13 -2.15
N LEU A 80 10.15 -3.51 -1.15
CA LEU A 80 10.04 -2.80 0.14
C LEU A 80 10.68 -3.60 1.31
N GLY A 81 11.31 -4.74 1.00
CA GLY A 81 11.90 -5.64 1.98
C GLY A 81 10.90 -6.61 2.63
N ASN A 82 9.78 -6.12 3.15
CA ASN A 82 8.73 -6.96 3.77
C ASN A 82 7.69 -7.51 2.78
N THR A 83 7.43 -6.77 1.71
CA THR A 83 6.49 -7.13 0.64
C THR A 83 6.91 -6.43 -0.66
N LYS A 84 6.15 -6.63 -1.74
CA LYS A 84 6.40 -6.00 -3.04
C LYS A 84 5.20 -5.16 -3.46
N LEU A 85 5.46 -4.06 -4.16
CA LEU A 85 4.42 -3.41 -4.96
C LEU A 85 4.56 -3.89 -6.39
N GLU A 86 3.44 -4.21 -6.99
CA GLU A 86 3.37 -4.61 -8.40
C GLU A 86 2.70 -3.49 -9.19
N LEU A 87 3.48 -2.79 -10.03
CA LEU A 87 2.97 -1.74 -10.90
C LEU A 87 2.52 -2.39 -12.20
N LEU A 88 1.23 -2.28 -12.51
CA LEU A 88 0.62 -2.89 -13.67
C LEU A 88 0.23 -1.84 -14.70
N HIS A 89 0.62 -2.07 -15.95
CA HIS A 89 0.20 -1.27 -17.09
C HIS A 89 -0.38 -2.18 -18.18
N PRO A 90 -1.49 -1.81 -18.85
CA PRO A 90 -2.11 -2.66 -19.86
C PRO A 90 -1.15 -2.96 -21.01
N LEU A 91 -1.13 -4.22 -21.43
CA LEU A 91 -0.45 -4.68 -22.63
C LEU A 91 -1.52 -5.22 -23.59
N GLY A 92 -1.68 -4.54 -24.74
CA GLY A 92 -2.69 -4.86 -25.74
C GLY A 92 -4.09 -4.32 -25.41
N GLU A 93 -5.00 -4.47 -26.38
CA GLU A 93 -6.35 -3.88 -26.31
C GLU A 93 -7.32 -4.67 -25.42
N THR A 94 -7.04 -5.95 -25.17
CA THR A 94 -7.88 -6.86 -24.38
C THR A 94 -7.42 -6.97 -22.92
N SER A 95 -6.60 -6.04 -22.45
CA SER A 95 -6.05 -6.08 -21.09
C SER A 95 -7.16 -6.03 -20.01
N PRO A 96 -7.12 -6.91 -18.99
CA PRO A 96 -8.15 -6.95 -17.94
C PRO A 96 -8.21 -5.66 -17.11
N ILE A 97 -7.10 -4.93 -17.02
CA ILE A 97 -7.01 -3.69 -16.23
C ILE A 97 -7.37 -2.42 -17.05
N ALA A 98 -7.60 -2.55 -18.37
CA ALA A 98 -7.93 -1.42 -19.22
C ALA A 98 -9.22 -0.71 -18.76
N GLY A 99 -10.26 -1.49 -18.42
CA GLY A 99 -11.51 -0.94 -17.89
C GLY A 99 -11.34 -0.26 -16.53
N PHE A 100 -10.40 -0.71 -15.71
CA PHE A 100 -10.08 -0.06 -14.43
C PHE A 100 -9.45 1.31 -14.65
N LEU A 101 -8.47 1.42 -15.56
CA LEU A 101 -7.81 2.70 -15.87
C LEU A 101 -8.73 3.68 -16.61
N GLN A 102 -9.71 3.21 -17.38
CA GLN A 102 -10.74 4.08 -17.96
C GLN A 102 -11.57 4.79 -16.89
N LYS A 103 -11.92 4.08 -15.81
CA LYS A 103 -12.64 4.64 -14.65
C LYS A 103 -11.71 5.48 -13.77
N ASN A 104 -10.49 5.01 -13.55
CA ASN A 104 -9.48 5.60 -12.68
C ASN A 104 -8.32 6.12 -13.53
N LYS A 105 -8.51 7.28 -14.18
CA LYS A 105 -7.54 7.83 -15.15
C LYS A 105 -6.15 8.12 -14.57
N ALA A 106 -6.07 8.38 -13.27
CA ALA A 106 -4.81 8.62 -12.56
C ALA A 106 -4.13 7.33 -12.07
N GLY A 107 -4.74 6.17 -12.29
CA GLY A 107 -4.32 4.90 -11.67
C GLY A 107 -4.94 4.69 -10.29
N GLY A 108 -4.54 3.60 -9.63
CA GLY A 108 -5.01 3.26 -8.29
C GLY A 108 -4.66 1.84 -7.85
N MET A 109 -4.89 1.54 -6.56
CA MET A 109 -4.76 0.17 -6.04
C MET A 109 -5.80 -0.74 -6.69
N HIS A 110 -5.35 -1.83 -7.30
CA HIS A 110 -6.21 -2.76 -8.03
C HIS A 110 -6.58 -3.98 -7.16
N HIS A 111 -5.60 -4.60 -6.52
CA HIS A 111 -5.82 -5.76 -5.65
C HIS A 111 -4.67 -5.97 -4.66
N ILE A 112 -4.90 -6.85 -3.69
CA ILE A 112 -3.88 -7.36 -2.76
C ILE A 112 -3.79 -8.87 -2.93
N CYS A 113 -2.58 -9.42 -2.85
CA CYS A 113 -2.35 -10.86 -2.94
C CYS A 113 -1.79 -11.38 -1.62
N ILE A 114 -2.43 -12.41 -1.08
CA ILE A 114 -2.03 -13.11 0.15
C ILE A 114 -1.70 -14.56 -0.22
N GLU A 115 -0.67 -15.12 0.41
CA GLU A 115 -0.23 -16.51 0.23
C GLU A 115 -1.21 -17.56 0.80
#